data_AF-A0A7W8CLV2-F1
#
_entry.id   AF-A0A7W8CLV2-F1
#
_cell.length_a   1.000
_cell.length_b   1.000
_cell.length_c   1.000
_cell.angle_alpha   90.00
_cell.angle_beta   90.00
_cell.angle_gamma   90.00
#
_symmetry.space_group_name_H-M   'P 1'
#
loop_
_entity.id
_entity.type
_entity.pdbx_description
1 polymer ?
#
loop_
_entity_poly.entity_id
_entity_poly.type
_entity_poly.pdbx_seq_one_letter_code
_entity_poly.pdbx_strand_id
1 'polypeptide(L)'
;MSKGWLRASKRELDPVMSTPYRPYHTHDEIQPLTPGQTYQLDIEIWPTSVVLPRGYRVALTVQGTDWKFPGVVNAGRLLNFGVPLQGSGPFQHNDLLDRPADIFGGRTTVHTGGDAASWLQLPIVG
;
A
#
# COMPACT_ATOMS: atom_id res chain seq x y z
N MET A 1 0.84 -10.43 -9.53
CA MET A 1 0.19 -9.18 -9.05
C MET A 1 0.63 -8.98 -7.62
N SER A 2 1.08 -7.78 -7.26
CA SER A 2 1.60 -7.50 -5.92
C SER A 2 0.91 -6.30 -5.28
N LYS A 3 1.11 -6.14 -3.97
CA LYS A 3 0.53 -5.10 -3.13
C LYS A 3 1.57 -4.59 -2.14
N GLY A 4 1.35 -3.37 -1.66
CA GLY A 4 2.10 -2.73 -0.61
C GLY A 4 1.15 -1.91 0.26
N TRP A 5 1.47 -1.80 1.54
CA TRP A 5 0.73 -0.97 2.48
C TRP A 5 1.70 -0.17 3.32
N LEU A 6 1.37 1.09 3.57
CA LEU A 6 2.09 1.94 4.49
C LEU A 6 1.11 2.85 5.20
N ARG A 7 1.16 2.88 6.53
CA ARG A 7 0.56 3.97 7.30
C ARG A 7 1.51 5.16 7.22
N ALA A 8 1.06 6.28 6.65
CA ALA A 8 1.94 7.42 6.38
C ALA A 8 2.57 8.07 7.64
N SER A 9 2.00 7.86 8.82
CA SER A 9 2.62 8.26 10.09
C SER A 9 3.72 7.31 10.58
N LYS A 10 3.93 6.19 9.88
CA LYS A 10 4.98 5.19 10.10
C LYS A 10 6.00 5.19 8.94
N ARG A 11 6.19 6.34 8.30
CA ARG A 11 7.01 6.53 7.08
C ARG A 11 8.53 6.58 7.32
N GLU A 12 8.96 6.58 8.57
CA GLU A 12 10.38 6.65 8.89
C GLU A 12 11.12 5.42 8.35
N LEU A 13 12.22 5.68 7.65
CA LEU A 13 13.07 4.65 7.05
C LEU A 13 14.25 4.34 7.97
N ASP A 14 14.59 3.06 8.04
CA ASP A 14 15.89 2.61 8.54
C ASP A 14 16.93 2.77 7.42
N PRO A 15 17.94 3.65 7.57
CA PRO A 15 18.91 3.91 6.51
C PRO A 15 19.92 2.77 6.31
N VAL A 16 20.05 1.86 7.27
CA VAL A 16 20.96 0.71 7.20
C VAL A 16 20.29 -0.47 6.51
N MET A 17 19.01 -0.69 6.80
CA MET A 17 18.23 -1.82 6.26
C MET A 17 17.59 -1.51 4.91
N SER A 18 17.28 -0.24 4.65
CA SER A 18 16.65 0.17 3.38
C SER A 18 17.63 0.04 2.21
N THR A 19 17.12 -0.48 1.10
CA THR A 19 17.83 -0.46 -0.18
C THR A 19 17.05 0.36 -1.20
N PRO A 20 17.66 0.76 -2.33
CA PRO A 20 16.96 1.57 -3.33
C PRO A 20 15.63 0.97 -3.81
N TYR A 21 15.51 -0.37 -3.84
CA TYR A 21 14.31 -1.08 -4.31
C TYR A 21 13.47 -1.69 -3.19
N ARG A 22 13.87 -1.53 -1.93
CA ARG A 22 13.21 -2.11 -0.77
C ARG A 22 13.33 -1.18 0.44
N PRO A 23 12.35 -0.29 0.67
CA PRO A 23 12.33 0.52 1.88
C PRO A 23 12.10 -0.37 3.11
N TYR A 24 12.77 -0.07 4.20
CA TYR A 24 12.55 -0.68 5.51
C TYR A 24 12.10 0.39 6.47
N HIS A 25 10.94 0.20 7.11
CA HIS A 25 10.39 1.18 8.05
C HIS A 25 10.67 0.76 9.48
N THR A 26 11.15 1.69 10.32
CA THR A 26 11.52 1.41 11.72
C THR A 26 10.30 1.02 12.57
N HIS A 27 9.16 1.66 12.29
CA HIS A 27 7.90 1.51 13.02
C HIS A 27 7.96 1.82 14.52
N ASP A 28 9.03 2.43 15.01
CA ASP A 28 9.30 2.76 16.41
C ASP A 28 8.49 3.97 16.91
N GLU A 29 8.31 4.99 16.08
CA GLU A 29 7.53 6.18 16.43
C GLU A 29 6.32 6.41 15.53
N ILE A 30 5.40 7.25 15.99
CA ILE A 30 4.27 7.75 15.19
C ILE A 30 4.58 9.20 14.86
N GLN A 31 4.68 9.52 13.58
CA GLN A 31 4.90 10.87 13.06
C GLN A 31 3.61 11.39 12.39
N PRO A 32 2.71 12.09 13.12
CA PRO A 32 1.46 12.59 12.55
C PRO A 32 1.70 13.47 11.31
N LEU A 33 0.73 13.47 10.39
CA LEU A 33 0.77 14.33 9.21
C LEU A 33 0.07 15.64 9.50
N THR A 34 0.63 16.76 9.04
CA THR A 34 -0.03 18.06 9.06
C THR A 34 -0.89 18.20 7.80
N PRO A 35 -2.20 18.51 7.93
CA PRO A 35 -3.06 18.74 6.78
C PRO A 35 -2.49 19.81 5.84
N GLY A 36 -2.49 19.53 4.53
CA GLY A 36 -1.96 20.44 3.51
C GLY A 36 -0.45 20.38 3.29
N GLN A 37 0.31 19.76 4.20
CA GLN A 37 1.73 19.53 4.02
C GLN A 37 1.96 18.29 3.13
N THR A 38 2.89 18.39 2.18
CA THR A 38 3.29 17.26 1.33
C THR A 38 4.38 16.44 2.03
N TYR A 39 4.28 15.11 1.94
CA TYR A 39 5.25 14.17 2.48
C TYR A 39 5.65 13.15 1.42
N GLN A 40 6.93 12.82 1.37
CA GLN A 40 7.43 11.69 0.58
C GLN A 40 7.18 10.39 1.36
N LEU A 41 6.72 9.37 0.65
CA LEU A 41 6.40 8.05 1.20
C LEU A 41 7.01 6.97 0.29
N ASP A 42 7.86 6.13 0.84
CA ASP A 42 8.44 4.98 0.14
C ASP A 42 7.66 3.72 0.51
N ILE A 43 6.88 3.16 -0.42
CA ILE A 43 5.97 2.04 -0.15
C ILE A 43 6.59 0.75 -0.69
N GLU A 44 6.90 -0.21 0.18
CA GLU A 44 7.33 -1.55 -0.25
C GLU A 44 6.16 -2.25 -0.95
N ILE A 45 6.35 -2.56 -2.23
CA ILE A 45 5.49 -3.49 -2.95
C ILE A 45 6.13 -4.87 -2.82
N TRP A 46 5.38 -5.84 -2.31
CA TRP A 46 5.92 -7.17 -2.03
C TRP A 46 6.53 -7.81 -3.28
N PRO A 47 7.56 -8.65 -3.14
CA PRO A 47 8.20 -9.29 -4.29
C PRO A 47 7.20 -10.06 -5.17
N THR A 48 7.32 -9.90 -6.48
CA THR A 48 6.51 -10.63 -7.47
C THR A 48 7.34 -10.90 -8.71
N SER A 49 6.98 -11.95 -9.45
CA SER A 49 7.56 -12.26 -10.75
C SER A 49 6.41 -12.42 -11.75
N VAL A 50 6.48 -11.66 -12.85
CA VAL A 50 5.46 -11.68 -13.90
C VAL A 50 6.11 -11.43 -15.25
N VAL A 51 5.71 -12.22 -16.25
CA VAL A 51 6.05 -11.96 -17.65
C VAL A 51 4.91 -11.17 -18.27
N LEU A 52 5.23 -10.10 -19.00
CA LEU A 52 4.27 -9.25 -19.68
C LEU A 52 4.39 -9.47 -21.20
N PRO A 53 3.50 -10.26 -21.82
CA PRO A 53 3.50 -10.41 -23.27
C PRO A 53 3.21 -9.09 -23.98
N ARG A 54 3.53 -9.03 -25.28
CA ARG A 54 3.19 -7.89 -26.13
C ARG A 54 1.68 -7.58 -26.05
N GLY A 55 1.35 -6.31 -25.83
CA GLY A 55 -0.03 -5.83 -25.73
C GLY A 55 -0.58 -5.76 -24.29
N TYR A 56 0.11 -6.35 -23.32
CA TYR A 56 -0.24 -6.24 -21.91
C TYR A 56 0.26 -4.91 -21.33
N ARG A 57 -0.33 -4.48 -20.20
CA ARG A 57 0.01 -3.23 -19.52
C ARG A 57 0.18 -3.47 -18.03
N VAL A 58 1.07 -2.70 -17.42
CA VAL A 58 1.14 -2.55 -15.96
C VAL A 58 0.15 -1.48 -15.54
N ALA A 59 -0.64 -1.77 -14.51
CA ALA A 59 -1.53 -0.81 -13.87
C ALA A 59 -1.16 -0.69 -12.39
N LEU A 60 -1.10 0.53 -11.89
CA LEU A 60 -0.92 0.84 -10.47
C LEU A 60 -2.21 1.48 -9.95
N THR A 61 -2.74 0.92 -8.86
CA THR A 61 -3.88 1.49 -8.14
C THR A 61 -3.39 1.98 -6.78
N VAL A 62 -3.64 3.26 -6.48
CA VAL A 62 -3.35 3.85 -5.16
C VAL A 62 -4.68 4.20 -4.50
N GLN A 63 -4.85 3.77 -3.24
CA GLN A 63 -6.09 3.96 -2.50
C GLN A 63 -5.83 4.02 -0.99
N GLY A 64 -6.66 4.77 -0.27
CA GLY A 64 -6.60 4.89 1.20
C GLY A 64 -7.26 3.75 1.98
N THR A 65 -7.70 2.70 1.30
CA THR A 65 -8.40 1.54 1.88
C THR A 65 -7.92 0.25 1.23
N ASP A 66 -8.26 -0.92 1.79
CA ASP A 66 -7.96 -2.19 1.13
C ASP A 66 -8.75 -2.38 -0.16
N TRP A 67 -8.06 -2.90 -1.19
CA TRP A 67 -8.72 -3.26 -2.43
C TRP A 67 -9.62 -4.48 -2.22
N LYS A 68 -10.86 -4.40 -2.72
CA LYS A 68 -11.87 -5.44 -2.63
C LYS A 68 -12.15 -6.00 -4.02
N PHE A 69 -12.07 -7.33 -4.15
CA PHE A 69 -12.48 -7.99 -5.38
C PHE A 69 -14.00 -7.84 -5.55
N PRO A 70 -14.50 -7.35 -6.69
CA PRO A 70 -15.94 -7.33 -6.96
C PRO A 70 -16.44 -8.76 -7.20
N GLY A 71 -16.93 -9.40 -6.13
CA GLY A 71 -17.50 -10.74 -6.17
C GLY A 71 -17.45 -11.44 -4.81
N VAL A 72 -18.39 -12.35 -4.56
CA VAL A 72 -18.40 -13.15 -3.32
C VAL A 72 -17.45 -14.34 -3.51
N VAL A 73 -16.27 -14.28 -2.90
CA VAL A 73 -15.43 -15.47 -2.76
C VAL A 73 -15.90 -16.20 -1.50
N ASN A 74 -16.75 -17.21 -1.67
CA ASN A 74 -17.23 -18.10 -0.59
C ASN A 74 -16.11 -19.00 0.01
N ALA A 75 -14.85 -18.60 -0.13
CA ALA A 75 -13.69 -19.31 0.40
C ALA A 75 -13.45 -19.02 1.91
N GLY A 76 -14.06 -17.97 2.48
CA GLY A 76 -13.96 -17.69 3.92
C GLY A 76 -14.52 -18.80 4.83
N ARG A 77 -15.40 -19.65 4.30
CA ARG A 77 -15.91 -20.84 5.00
C ARG A 77 -14.96 -22.04 4.99
N LEU A 78 -13.90 -22.03 4.17
CA LEU A 78 -12.96 -23.15 4.03
C LEU A 78 -11.72 -23.03 4.92
N LEU A 79 -11.46 -21.85 5.51
CA LEU A 79 -10.18 -21.55 6.19
C LEU A 79 -10.31 -21.00 7.62
N ASN A 80 -11.48 -21.11 8.27
CA ASN A 80 -11.71 -20.67 9.67
C ASN A 80 -11.36 -19.20 10.01
N PHE A 81 -11.13 -18.32 9.03
CA PHE A 81 -10.79 -16.91 9.29
C PHE A 81 -11.97 -16.06 9.80
N GLY A 82 -13.20 -16.58 9.80
CA GLY A 82 -14.38 -15.86 10.30
C GLY A 82 -14.82 -14.65 9.47
N VAL A 83 -14.07 -14.29 8.42
CA VAL A 83 -14.32 -13.15 7.54
C VAL A 83 -14.34 -13.57 6.07
N PRO A 84 -15.15 -12.91 5.21
CA PRO A 84 -15.07 -13.14 3.76
C PRO A 84 -13.67 -12.79 3.24
N LEU A 85 -13.06 -13.71 2.50
CA LEU A 85 -11.79 -13.45 1.83
C LEU A 85 -12.05 -12.53 0.64
N GLN A 86 -11.58 -11.29 0.76
CA GLN A 86 -11.63 -10.29 -0.32
C GLN A 86 -10.21 -10.04 -0.82
N GLY A 87 -10.00 -8.97 -1.58
CA GLY A 87 -8.72 -8.71 -2.25
C GLY A 87 -7.48 -8.84 -1.35
N SER A 88 -7.50 -8.32 -0.12
CA SER A 88 -6.40 -8.45 0.87
C SER A 88 -6.51 -9.70 1.76
N GLY A 89 -7.31 -10.69 1.37
CA GLY A 89 -7.58 -11.89 2.16
C GLY A 89 -8.23 -11.54 3.52
N PRO A 90 -7.78 -12.16 4.62
CA PRO A 90 -8.24 -11.82 5.97
C PRO A 90 -7.55 -10.58 6.56
N PHE A 91 -6.50 -10.06 5.91
CA PHE A 91 -5.67 -8.96 6.45
C PHE A 91 -6.25 -7.60 6.07
N GLN A 92 -7.35 -7.24 6.72
CA GLN A 92 -8.05 -5.97 6.50
C GLN A 92 -7.57 -4.88 7.47
N HIS A 93 -7.56 -3.65 6.99
CA HIS A 93 -7.15 -2.44 7.67
C HIS A 93 -8.39 -1.56 7.94
N ASN A 94 -9.37 -2.08 8.69
CA ASN A 94 -10.69 -1.45 8.88
C ASN A 94 -11.17 -1.42 10.34
N ASP A 95 -10.31 -1.73 11.31
CA ASP A 95 -10.61 -1.56 12.74
C ASP A 95 -10.93 -0.09 13.05
N LEU A 96 -12.09 0.17 13.65
CA LEU A 96 -12.60 1.52 13.92
C LEU A 96 -11.90 2.21 15.10
N LEU A 97 -11.31 1.45 16.03
CA LEU A 97 -10.54 2.00 17.15
C LEU A 97 -9.14 2.41 16.69
N ASP A 98 -8.52 1.62 15.80
CA ASP A 98 -7.21 1.92 15.22
C ASP A 98 -7.30 2.90 14.03
N ARG A 99 -8.43 2.94 13.32
CA ARG A 99 -8.67 3.81 12.16
C ARG A 99 -9.98 4.58 12.25
N PRO A 100 -10.12 5.50 13.24
CA PRO A 100 -11.32 6.31 13.37
C PRO A 100 -11.47 7.28 12.18
N ALA A 101 -12.70 7.50 11.74
CA ALA A 101 -13.01 8.20 10.49
C ALA A 101 -12.70 9.71 10.53
N ASP A 102 -12.69 10.31 11.71
CA ASP A 102 -12.30 11.70 11.93
C ASP A 102 -10.81 11.96 11.64
N ILE A 103 -9.96 10.94 11.76
CA ILE A 103 -8.54 10.99 11.42
C ILE A 103 -8.28 10.50 9.99
N PHE A 104 -8.88 9.37 9.59
CA PHE A 104 -8.53 8.66 8.35
C PHE A 104 -9.55 8.80 7.21
N GLY A 105 -10.70 9.43 7.45
CA GLY A 105 -11.77 9.61 6.45
C GLY A 105 -11.61 10.84 5.55
N GLY A 106 -10.46 11.53 5.62
CA GLY A 106 -10.17 12.73 4.85
C GLY A 106 -9.85 12.48 3.38
N ARG A 107 -9.55 13.55 2.65
CA ARG A 107 -9.10 13.49 1.25
C ARG A 107 -7.59 13.32 1.15
N THR A 108 -7.14 12.26 0.49
CA THR A 108 -5.74 12.06 0.12
C THR A 108 -5.47 12.63 -1.28
N THR A 109 -4.36 13.34 -1.45
CA THR A 109 -3.89 13.85 -2.75
C THR A 109 -2.54 13.21 -3.05
N VAL A 110 -2.36 12.69 -4.28
CA VAL A 110 -1.08 12.20 -4.77
C VAL A 110 -0.52 13.24 -5.73
N HIS A 111 0.66 13.78 -5.39
CA HIS A 111 1.36 14.75 -6.24
C HIS A 111 2.21 14.02 -7.28
N THR A 112 2.25 14.55 -8.51
CA THR A 112 3.01 13.96 -9.61
C THR A 112 3.63 15.07 -10.46
N GLY A 113 4.75 14.75 -11.14
CA GLY A 113 5.50 15.70 -11.95
C GLY A 113 6.32 16.73 -11.17
N GLY A 114 7.22 17.43 -11.89
CA GLY A 114 8.10 18.46 -11.31
C GLY A 114 8.94 17.94 -10.14
N ASP A 115 9.12 18.79 -9.13
CA ASP A 115 9.88 18.47 -7.92
C ASP A 115 9.15 17.51 -6.95
N ALA A 116 7.87 17.21 -7.22
CA ALA A 116 7.04 16.30 -6.43
C ALA A 116 6.65 15.04 -7.24
N ALA A 117 7.56 14.58 -8.11
CA ALA A 117 7.31 13.43 -8.96
C ALA A 117 7.20 12.13 -8.16
N SER A 118 5.98 11.59 -8.05
CA SER A 118 5.76 10.20 -7.67
C SER A 118 6.12 9.25 -8.82
N TRP A 119 6.76 8.12 -8.50
CA TRP A 119 7.22 7.12 -9.47
C TRP A 119 7.05 5.70 -8.93
N LEU A 120 7.14 4.70 -9.82
CA LEU A 120 7.11 3.28 -9.49
C LEU A 120 8.40 2.62 -9.95
N GLN A 121 9.14 2.01 -9.02
CA GLN A 121 10.30 1.19 -9.39
C GLN A 121 9.86 -0.18 -9.88
N LEU A 122 10.33 -0.58 -11.06
CA LEU A 122 10.12 -1.92 -11.59
C LEU A 122 11.46 -2.63 -11.80
N PRO A 123 11.69 -3.80 -11.18
CA PRO A 123 12.89 -4.60 -11.42
C PRO A 123 12.75 -5.37 -12.74
N ILE A 124 12.98 -4.68 -13.87
CA ILE A 124 12.89 -5.28 -15.20
C ILE A 124 14.09 -6.21 -15.40
N VAL A 125 13.79 -7.48 -15.68
CA VAL A 125 14.78 -8.50 -16.08
C VAL A 125 14.52 -8.83 -17.55
N GLY A 126 15.57 -8.74 -18.37
CA GLY A 126 15.52 -8.98 -19.82
C GLY A 126 16.35 -10.18 -20.25
#